data_AF-A0A933EZA5-F1
#
_entry.id   AF-A0A933EZA5-F1
#
_cell.length_a   1.000
_cell.length_b   1.000
_cell.length_c   1.000
_cell.angle_alpha   90.00
_cell.angle_beta   90.00
_cell.angle_gamma   90.00
#
_symmetry.space_group_name_H-M   'P 1'
#
loop_
_entity.id
_entity.type
_entity.pdbx_description
1 polymer ?
#
loop_
_entity_poly.entity_id
_entity_poly.type
_entity_poly.pdbx_seq_one_letter_code
_entity_poly.pdbx_strand_id
1 'polypeptide(L)'
;MQNNERPDDLKKIESGISQNLFFICAIVTLATMGMMTADFFSRGSFLPARMNLFYLSVLLIYSLHKELVRWLGEKKNKRNGEFFVYAWVLLTTALYVVNFWSRDYFSYSREGYPIGTLRDISVLTVEILGIFLFTRFLKLLETVWKSKTGL
;
A
#
# COMPACT_ATOMS: atom_id res chain seq x y z
N MET A 1 -23.41 40.69 5.28
CA MET A 1 -23.47 39.49 6.12
C MET A 1 -22.61 38.41 5.48
N GLN A 2 -21.78 37.80 6.34
CA GLN A 2 -20.80 36.72 6.16
C GLN A 2 -20.74 35.97 4.82
N ASN A 3 -19.53 35.95 4.24
CA ASN A 3 -19.13 34.94 3.26
C ASN A 3 -17.71 34.44 3.58
N ASN A 4 -17.45 34.13 4.85
CA ASN A 4 -16.12 33.75 5.37
C ASN A 4 -16.05 32.30 5.88
N GLU A 5 -17.06 31.45 5.61
CA GLU A 5 -17.17 30.09 6.18
C GLU A 5 -16.66 28.97 5.24
N ARG A 6 -16.31 29.24 3.98
CA ARG A 6 -16.06 28.19 2.98
C ARG A 6 -14.75 27.37 3.09
N PRO A 7 -13.60 27.90 3.56
CA PRO A 7 -12.35 27.15 3.46
C PRO A 7 -12.15 26.12 4.57
N ASP A 8 -12.81 26.24 5.73
CA ASP A 8 -12.61 25.33 6.86
C ASP A 8 -13.54 24.12 6.86
N ASP A 9 -14.72 24.22 6.24
CA ASP A 9 -15.63 23.08 6.06
C ASP A 9 -15.15 22.12 4.96
N LEU A 10 -14.56 22.63 3.87
CA LEU A 10 -13.92 21.81 2.84
C LEU A 10 -12.77 20.97 3.39
N LYS A 11 -11.91 21.56 4.23
CA LYS A 11 -10.81 20.87 4.92
C LYS A 11 -11.30 19.73 5.82
N LYS A 12 -12.36 19.96 6.59
CA LYS A 12 -12.95 18.91 7.45
C LYS A 12 -13.47 17.73 6.64
N ILE A 13 -14.13 18.01 5.51
CA ILE A 13 -14.65 16.97 4.61
C ILE A 13 -13.49 16.16 4.00
N GLU A 14 -12.46 16.83 3.48
CA GLU A 14 -11.28 16.17 2.89
C GLU A 14 -10.52 15.33 3.92
N SER A 15 -10.30 15.85 5.13
CA SER A 15 -9.69 15.10 6.21
C SER A 15 -10.51 13.85 6.59
N GLY A 16 -11.85 13.96 6.59
CA GLY A 16 -12.74 12.82 6.84
C GLY A 16 -12.65 11.74 5.76
N ILE A 17 -12.62 12.15 4.48
CA ILE A 17 -12.44 11.24 3.35
C ILE A 17 -11.08 10.53 3.42
N SER A 18 -10.01 11.29 3.72
CA SER A 18 -8.66 10.76 3.87
C SER A 18 -8.58 9.70 4.98
N GLN A 19 -9.24 9.94 6.11
CA GLN A 19 -9.30 9.00 7.22
C GLN A 19 -10.07 7.73 6.84
N ASN A 20 -11.23 7.85 6.21
CA ASN A 20 -12.02 6.69 5.78
C ASN A 20 -11.25 5.84 4.74
N LEU A 21 -10.62 6.48 3.76
CA LEU A 21 -9.77 5.78 2.78
C LEU A 21 -8.59 5.07 3.45
N PHE A 22 -7.97 5.68 4.47
CA PHE A 22 -6.91 5.04 5.23
C PHE A 22 -7.42 3.77 5.92
N PHE A 23 -8.58 3.81 6.58
CA PHE A 23 -9.15 2.63 7.23
C PHE A 23 -9.52 1.53 6.24
N ILE A 24 -10.14 1.88 5.10
CA ILE A 24 -10.44 0.91 4.04
C ILE A 24 -9.15 0.27 3.54
N CYS A 25 -8.13 1.08 3.24
CA CYS A 25 -6.84 0.59 2.78
C CYS A 25 -6.16 -0.32 3.83
N ALA A 26 -6.22 0.03 5.11
CA ALA A 26 -5.71 -0.79 6.21
C ALA A 26 -6.41 -2.14 6.32
N ILE A 27 -7.74 -2.17 6.26
CA ILE A 27 -8.52 -3.41 6.32
C ILE A 27 -8.18 -4.30 5.12
N VAL A 28 -8.19 -3.75 3.90
CA VAL A 28 -7.86 -4.52 2.69
C VAL A 28 -6.42 -5.01 2.73
N THR A 29 -5.48 -4.22 3.23
CA THR A 29 -4.09 -4.64 3.43
C THR A 29 -3.99 -5.83 4.35
N LEU A 30 -4.59 -5.74 5.55
CA LEU A 30 -4.54 -6.82 6.54
C LEU A 30 -5.21 -8.09 6.03
N ALA A 31 -6.35 -7.96 5.34
CA ALA A 31 -7.02 -9.10 4.70
C ALA A 31 -6.12 -9.76 3.64
N THR A 32 -5.50 -8.96 2.78
CA THR A 32 -4.61 -9.43 1.70
C THR A 32 -3.38 -10.13 2.27
N MET A 33 -2.74 -9.53 3.27
CA MET A 33 -1.62 -10.14 3.99
C MET A 33 -2.02 -11.46 4.65
N GLY A 34 -3.18 -11.50 5.32
CA GLY A 34 -3.69 -12.71 5.95
C GLY A 34 -3.93 -13.83 4.95
N MET A 35 -4.58 -13.54 3.82
CA MET A 35 -4.83 -14.51 2.76
C MET A 35 -3.53 -15.03 2.13
N MET A 36 -2.56 -14.15 1.83
CA MET A 36 -1.28 -14.58 1.27
C MET A 36 -0.43 -15.40 2.25
N THR A 37 -0.48 -15.03 3.53
CA THR A 37 0.20 -15.79 4.58
C THR A 37 -0.43 -17.17 4.75
N ALA A 38 -1.77 -17.24 4.74
CA ALA A 38 -2.50 -18.50 4.79
C ALA A 38 -2.19 -19.38 3.56
N ASP A 39 -2.15 -18.78 2.37
CA ASP A 39 -1.80 -19.48 1.14
C ASP A 39 -0.38 -20.06 1.20
N PHE A 40 0.59 -19.28 1.69
CA PHE A 40 1.97 -19.71 1.89
C PHE A 40 2.06 -20.92 2.83
N PHE A 41 1.45 -20.86 4.02
CA PHE A 41 1.49 -21.98 4.97
C PHE A 41 0.66 -23.18 4.51
N SER A 42 -0.35 -22.97 3.68
CA SER A 42 -1.13 -24.05 3.06
C SER A 42 -0.38 -24.79 1.95
N ARG A 43 0.74 -24.24 1.47
CA ARG A 43 1.48 -24.71 0.29
C ARG A 43 0.63 -24.64 -0.98
N GLY A 44 0.00 -23.48 -1.21
CA GLY A 44 -0.77 -23.22 -2.43
C GLY A 44 -2.10 -23.96 -2.52
N SER A 45 -2.56 -24.59 -1.43
CA SER A 45 -3.87 -25.27 -1.39
C SER A 45 -5.00 -24.33 -1.00
N PHE A 46 -4.70 -23.08 -0.65
CA PHE A 46 -5.69 -22.06 -0.34
C PHE A 46 -6.15 -21.38 -1.64
N LEU A 47 -7.35 -20.78 -1.64
CA LEU A 47 -7.87 -20.17 -2.87
C LEU A 47 -6.91 -19.08 -3.38
N PRO A 48 -6.64 -19.04 -4.70
CA PRO A 48 -5.74 -18.06 -5.27
C PRO A 48 -6.23 -16.65 -4.95
N ALA A 49 -5.35 -15.85 -4.33
CA ALA A 49 -5.63 -14.48 -3.95
C ALA A 49 -5.79 -13.60 -5.20
N ARG A 50 -6.97 -13.61 -5.82
CA ARG A 50 -7.32 -12.71 -6.95
C ARG A 50 -7.52 -11.25 -6.51
N MET A 51 -7.29 -10.96 -5.24
CA MET A 51 -7.48 -9.63 -4.66
C MET A 51 -6.31 -8.67 -4.92
N ASN A 52 -5.20 -9.12 -5.51
CA ASN A 52 -4.00 -8.29 -5.72
C ASN A 52 -4.33 -7.01 -6.50
N LEU A 53 -5.03 -7.12 -7.64
CA LEU A 53 -5.42 -5.97 -8.45
C LEU A 53 -6.36 -5.02 -7.71
N PHE A 54 -7.33 -5.56 -6.98
CA PHE A 54 -8.25 -4.76 -6.17
C PHE A 54 -7.48 -4.00 -5.09
N TYR A 55 -6.61 -4.70 -4.36
CA TYR A 55 -5.79 -4.10 -3.31
C TYR A 55 -4.85 -3.01 -3.86
N LEU A 56 -4.13 -3.27 -4.95
CA LEU A 56 -3.27 -2.28 -5.60
C LEU A 56 -4.06 -1.05 -6.06
N SER A 57 -5.27 -1.25 -6.60
CA SER A 57 -6.14 -0.15 -7.03
C SER A 57 -6.55 0.72 -5.85
N VAL A 58 -7.00 0.11 -4.75
CA VAL A 58 -7.36 0.83 -3.51
C VAL A 58 -6.17 1.59 -2.94
N LEU A 59 -4.99 0.96 -2.91
CA LEU A 59 -3.76 1.57 -2.42
C LEU A 59 -3.32 2.74 -3.30
N LEU A 60 -3.41 2.61 -4.62
CA LEU A 60 -3.09 3.66 -5.57
C LEU A 60 -4.04 4.86 -5.41
N ILE A 61 -5.35 4.62 -5.33
CA ILE A 61 -6.36 5.66 -5.09
C ILE A 61 -6.08 6.39 -3.77
N TYR A 62 -5.82 5.64 -2.69
CA TYR A 62 -5.46 6.24 -1.40
C TYR A 62 -4.20 7.10 -1.50
N SER A 63 -3.15 6.60 -2.16
CA SER A 63 -1.88 7.29 -2.30
C SER A 63 -2.00 8.59 -3.12
N LEU A 64 -2.76 8.55 -4.22
CA LEU A 64 -3.02 9.73 -5.05
C LEU A 64 -3.91 10.74 -4.34
N HIS A 65 -5.00 10.31 -3.72
CA HIS A 65 -5.90 11.19 -2.97
C HIS A 65 -5.15 11.94 -1.86
N LYS A 66 -4.27 11.25 -1.14
CA LYS A 66 -3.44 11.87 -0.10
C LYS A 66 -2.51 12.95 -0.64
N GLU A 67 -1.88 12.73 -1.81
CA GLU A 67 -0.98 13.72 -2.40
C GLU A 67 -1.77 14.93 -2.93
N LEU A 68 -2.98 14.73 -3.48
CA LEU A 68 -3.89 15.82 -3.89
C LEU A 68 -4.29 16.72 -2.70
N VAL A 69 -4.71 16.14 -1.58
CA VAL A 69 -5.06 16.89 -0.35
C VAL A 69 -3.86 17.67 0.18
N ARG A 70 -2.65 17.12 0.04
CA ARG A 70 -1.41 17.80 0.42
C ARG A 70 -1.09 19.00 -0.49
N TRP A 71 -1.37 18.90 -1.79
CA TRP A 71 -1.22 20.03 -2.73
C TRP A 71 -2.18 21.18 -2.42
N LEU A 72 -3.35 20.87 -1.86
CA LEU A 72 -4.33 21.85 -1.38
C LEU A 72 -3.90 22.58 -0.10
N GLY A 73 -2.71 22.30 0.44
CA GLY A 73 -2.09 23.09 1.51
C GLY A 73 -2.22 22.50 2.91
N GLU A 74 -2.79 21.30 3.07
CA GLU A 74 -2.86 20.63 4.37
C GLU A 74 -1.50 20.03 4.79
N LYS A 75 -0.69 20.83 5.49
CA LYS A 75 0.64 20.41 5.97
C LYS A 75 0.62 19.33 7.07
N LYS A 76 -0.53 18.96 7.62
CA LYS A 76 -0.65 18.11 8.83
C LYS A 76 -0.96 16.64 8.58
N ASN A 77 -0.99 16.16 7.34
CA ASN A 77 -1.34 14.76 7.12
C ASN A 77 -0.16 13.83 7.48
N LYS A 78 -0.33 13.02 8.54
CA LYS A 78 0.69 12.11 9.11
C LYS A 78 1.28 11.17 8.05
N ARG A 79 2.54 10.75 8.23
CA ARG A 79 3.33 9.83 7.35
C ARG A 79 2.80 8.39 7.27
N ASN A 80 1.49 8.17 7.37
CA ASN A 80 0.88 6.84 7.47
C ASN A 80 1.03 5.96 6.22
N GLY A 81 1.46 6.51 5.07
CA GLY A 81 1.63 5.74 3.84
C GLY A 81 2.86 4.82 3.85
N GLU A 82 3.90 5.18 4.61
CA GLU A 82 5.12 4.39 4.74
C GLU A 82 4.86 3.07 5.49
N PHE A 83 3.85 3.07 6.37
CA PHE A 83 3.47 1.89 7.16
C PHE A 83 3.13 0.68 6.27
N PHE A 84 2.38 0.90 5.19
CA PHE A 84 2.00 -0.17 4.27
C PHE A 84 3.23 -0.81 3.62
N VAL A 85 4.17 0.01 3.17
CA VAL A 85 5.42 -0.46 2.56
C VAL A 85 6.23 -1.28 3.57
N TYR A 86 6.44 -0.76 4.77
CA TYR A 86 7.21 -1.47 5.80
C TYR A 86 6.55 -2.78 6.21
N ALA A 87 5.22 -2.80 6.34
CA ALA A 87 4.49 -4.00 6.68
C ALA A 87 4.68 -5.09 5.60
N TRP A 88 4.60 -4.73 4.31
CA TRP A 88 4.82 -5.67 3.22
C TRP A 88 6.26 -6.15 3.11
N VAL A 89 7.24 -5.26 3.24
CA VAL A 89 8.67 -5.63 3.25
C VAL A 89 8.96 -6.59 4.40
N LEU A 90 8.43 -6.30 5.60
CA LEU A 90 8.63 -7.12 6.78
C LEU A 90 7.99 -8.50 6.62
N LEU A 91 6.74 -8.56 6.14
CA LEU A 91 6.03 -9.82 5.90
C LEU A 91 6.79 -10.68 4.87
N THR A 92 7.12 -10.11 3.71
CA THR A 92 7.82 -10.83 2.65
C THR A 92 9.16 -11.35 3.12
N THR A 93 9.94 -10.52 3.82
CA THR A 93 11.22 -10.94 4.42
C THR A 93 11.03 -12.07 5.41
N ALA A 94 10.03 -11.99 6.30
CA ALA A 94 9.75 -13.04 7.26
C ALA A 94 9.40 -14.37 6.59
N LEU A 95 8.59 -14.35 5.52
CA LEU A 95 8.23 -15.56 4.77
C LEU A 95 9.43 -16.18 4.04
N TYR A 96 10.34 -15.36 3.49
CA TYR A 96 11.61 -15.85 2.94
C TYR A 96 12.47 -16.54 4.02
N VAL A 97 12.61 -15.93 5.19
CA VAL A 97 13.37 -16.51 6.31
C VAL A 97 12.76 -17.84 6.76
N VAL A 98 11.43 -17.90 6.87
CA VAL A 98 10.70 -19.13 7.20
C VAL A 98 10.95 -20.21 6.14
N ASN A 99 10.85 -19.87 4.86
CA ASN A 99 11.09 -20.80 3.76
C ASN A 99 12.56 -21.31 3.75
N PHE A 100 13.52 -20.42 4.02
CA PHE A 100 14.93 -20.79 4.11
C PHE A 100 15.19 -21.78 5.25
N TRP A 101 14.67 -21.51 6.45
CA TRP A 101 14.83 -22.43 7.58
C TRP A 101 14.07 -23.75 7.41
N SER A 102 12.96 -23.75 6.66
CA SER A 102 12.23 -24.96 6.33
C SER A 102 12.82 -25.73 5.15
N ARG A 103 13.99 -25.33 4.63
CA ARG A 103 14.67 -25.96 3.49
C ARG A 103 13.76 -26.04 2.26
N ASP A 104 13.14 -24.91 1.93
CA ASP A 104 12.22 -24.73 0.82
C ASP A 104 10.93 -25.54 0.89
N TYR A 105 10.57 -26.09 2.06
CA TYR A 105 9.36 -26.89 2.25
C TYR A 105 8.07 -26.18 1.81
N PHE A 106 7.99 -24.85 1.96
CA PHE A 106 6.80 -24.07 1.57
C PHE A 106 6.80 -23.65 0.10
N SER A 107 7.92 -23.85 -0.60
CA SER A 107 8.05 -23.59 -2.04
C SER A 107 7.60 -24.77 -2.91
N TYR A 108 7.30 -25.93 -2.30
CA TYR A 108 6.85 -27.12 -3.01
C TYR A 108 5.51 -27.63 -2.47
N SER A 109 4.66 -28.10 -3.39
CA SER A 109 3.38 -28.75 -3.05
C SER A 109 3.63 -30.10 -2.39
N ARG A 110 2.56 -30.72 -1.85
CA ARG A 110 2.64 -32.09 -1.31
C ARG A 110 3.11 -33.11 -2.35
N GLU A 111 2.91 -32.81 -3.62
CA GLU A 111 3.28 -33.64 -4.77
C GLU A 111 4.67 -33.29 -5.34
N GLY A 112 5.35 -32.28 -4.77
CA GLY A 112 6.70 -31.86 -5.18
C GLY A 112 6.71 -30.82 -6.32
N TYR A 113 5.56 -30.26 -6.70
CA TYR A 113 5.51 -29.20 -7.71
C TYR A 113 5.89 -27.84 -7.11
N PRO A 114 6.63 -26.99 -7.83
CA PRO A 114 6.97 -25.65 -7.36
C PRO A 114 5.72 -24.76 -7.24
N ILE A 115 5.62 -24.00 -6.16
CA ILE A 115 4.50 -23.10 -5.86
C ILE A 115 4.92 -21.64 -6.06
N GLY A 116 4.06 -20.86 -6.70
CA GLY A 116 4.30 -19.45 -7.01
C GLY A 116 4.09 -18.46 -5.87
N THR A 117 3.51 -18.86 -4.73
CA THR A 117 3.04 -17.93 -3.68
C THR A 117 4.12 -16.96 -3.18
N LEU A 118 5.33 -17.43 -2.90
CA LEU A 118 6.42 -16.56 -2.43
C LEU A 118 6.84 -15.54 -3.50
N ARG A 119 6.83 -15.96 -4.78
CA ARG A 119 7.06 -15.07 -5.92
C ARG A 119 5.95 -14.04 -6.06
N ASP A 120 4.69 -14.45 -5.94
CA ASP A 120 3.55 -13.56 -6.07
C ASP A 120 3.53 -12.50 -4.95
N ILE A 121 3.84 -12.90 -3.72
CA ILE A 121 4.04 -11.99 -2.59
C ILE A 121 5.19 -11.00 -2.86
N SER A 122 6.29 -11.48 -3.44
CA SER A 122 7.44 -10.65 -3.80
C SER A 122 7.07 -9.62 -4.87
N VAL A 123 6.38 -10.04 -5.93
CA VAL A 123 5.90 -9.15 -7.00
C VAL A 123 4.98 -8.09 -6.42
N LEU A 124 3.99 -8.49 -5.62
CA LEU A 124 3.07 -7.54 -5.00
C LEU A 124 3.81 -6.54 -4.09
N THR A 125 4.79 -7.00 -3.33
CA THR A 125 5.64 -6.11 -2.51
C THR A 125 6.37 -5.09 -3.37
N VAL A 126 6.97 -5.53 -4.48
CA VAL A 126 7.67 -4.63 -5.41
C VAL A 126 6.70 -3.62 -6.04
N GLU A 127 5.49 -4.04 -6.42
CA GLU A 127 4.46 -3.14 -6.96
C GLU A 127 4.05 -2.06 -5.95
N ILE A 128 3.88 -2.42 -4.69
CA ILE A 128 3.61 -1.48 -3.59
C ILE A 128 4.75 -0.48 -3.40
N LEU A 129 6.00 -0.96 -3.41
CA LEU A 129 7.17 -0.09 -3.39
C LEU A 129 7.17 0.85 -4.61
N GLY A 130 6.80 0.33 -5.78
CA GLY A 130 6.67 1.10 -7.02
C GLY A 130 5.67 2.24 -6.88
N ILE A 131 4.46 1.98 -6.34
CA ILE A 131 3.44 3.01 -6.07
C ILE A 131 3.98 4.07 -5.11
N PHE A 132 4.67 3.65 -4.05
CA PHE A 132 5.26 4.57 -3.08
C PHE A 132 6.37 5.44 -3.69
N LEU A 133 7.28 4.85 -4.45
CA LEU A 133 8.35 5.60 -5.13
C LEU A 133 7.78 6.55 -6.18
N PHE A 134 6.78 6.11 -6.93
CA PHE A 134 6.09 6.93 -7.92
C PHE A 134 5.45 8.17 -7.29
N THR A 135 4.69 7.99 -6.21
CA THR A 135 4.08 9.14 -5.49
C THR A 135 5.12 10.05 -4.85
N ARG A 136 6.23 9.49 -4.33
CA ARG A 136 7.35 10.28 -3.83
C ARG A 136 8.06 11.07 -4.93
N PHE A 137 8.16 10.52 -6.13
CA PHE A 137 8.74 11.22 -7.29
C PHE A 137 7.85 12.39 -7.74
N LEU A 138 6.53 12.18 -7.81
CA LEU A 138 5.57 13.27 -8.11
C LEU A 138 5.72 14.45 -7.15
N LYS A 139 5.91 14.16 -5.86
CA LYS A 139 6.16 15.17 -4.84
C LYS A 139 7.46 15.95 -5.06
N LEU A 140 8.53 15.27 -5.48
CA LEU A 140 9.80 15.93 -5.78
C LEU A 140 9.67 16.85 -7.00
N LEU A 141 8.97 16.40 -8.05
CA LEU A 141 8.68 17.21 -9.22
C LEU A 141 7.89 18.48 -8.88
N GLU A 142 6.83 18.36 -8.07
CA GLU A 142 6.04 19.50 -7.62
C GLU A 142 6.92 20.52 -6.86
N THR A 143 7.80 20.04 -5.99
CA THR A 143 8.69 20.89 -5.19
C THR A 143 9.68 21.64 -6.08
N VAL A 144 10.29 20.95 -7.05
CA VAL A 144 11.22 21.55 -8.01
C VAL A 144 10.49 22.55 -8.91
N TRP A 145 9.26 22.23 -9.33
CA TRP A 145 8.46 23.13 -10.16
C TRP A 145 8.13 24.44 -9.43
N LYS A 146 7.63 24.37 -8.19
CA LYS A 146 7.37 25.56 -7.35
C LYS A 146 8.64 26.38 -7.11
N SER A 147 9.77 25.72 -6.84
CA SER A 147 11.06 26.39 -6.68
C SER A 147 11.51 27.14 -7.94
N LYS A 148 11.14 26.69 -9.13
CA LYS A 148 11.53 27.31 -10.41
C LYS A 148 10.57 28.43 -10.83
N THR A 149 9.30 28.36 -10.44
CA THR A 149 8.28 29.37 -10.76
C THR A 149 8.15 30.49 -9.73
N GLY A 150 8.87 30.43 -8.59
CA GLY A 150 8.90 31.51 -7.60
C GLY A 150 7.60 31.71 -6.82
N LEU A 151 6.74 30.68 -6.80
CA LEU A 151 5.46 30.61 -6.08
C LEU A 151 5.59 29.80 -4.79
#